data_AF-A0A0J1D3D4-F1
#
_entry.id   AF-A0A0J1D3D4-F1
#
_cell.length_a   1.000
_cell.length_b   1.000
_cell.length_c   1.000
_cell.angle_alpha   90.00
_cell.angle_beta   90.00
_cell.angle_gamma   90.00
#
_symmetry.space_group_name_H-M   'P 1'
#
loop_
_entity.id
_entity.type
_entity.pdbx_description
1 polymer ?
#
loop_
_entity_poly.entity_id
_entity_poly.type
_entity_poly.pdbx_seq_one_letter_code
_entity_poly.pdbx_strand_id
1 'polypeptide(L)'
;MTTTKTTPVETRHALSDDERQIEQAVLAEIHQLFSNPTGNQRETYDAMIAKTPIADGVTLEAIDRDGVSGWWVRPTSAAADRAILFLHGGAFMLGSAKAYRGLASQVAV
;
A
#
# COMPACT_ATOMS: atom_id res chain seq x y z
N MET A 1 16.56 28.30 -33.45
CA MET A 1 16.94 28.43 -32.01
C MET A 1 15.67 28.32 -31.21
N THR A 2 15.44 27.20 -30.53
CA THR A 2 14.21 26.97 -29.75
C THR A 2 14.62 26.70 -28.32
N THR A 3 14.33 27.66 -27.45
CA THR A 3 14.75 27.65 -26.04
C THR A 3 13.70 26.91 -25.23
N THR A 4 14.01 25.70 -24.78
CA THR A 4 13.18 24.96 -23.82
C THR A 4 13.26 25.66 -22.47
N LYS A 5 12.15 26.25 -22.03
CA LYS A 5 12.04 26.83 -20.69
C LYS A 5 11.51 25.75 -19.74
N THR A 6 12.42 25.05 -19.08
CA THR A 6 12.08 24.10 -18.01
C THR A 6 11.89 24.87 -16.71
N THR A 7 10.67 24.85 -16.15
CA THR A 7 10.41 25.32 -14.78
C THR A 7 11.06 24.37 -13.76
N PRO A 8 11.60 24.88 -12.63
CA PRO A 8 12.33 24.06 -11.68
C PRO A 8 11.33 23.30 -10.79
N VAL A 9 10.95 22.09 -11.21
CA VAL A 9 10.48 21.09 -10.26
C VAL A 9 11.71 20.66 -9.48
N GLU A 10 11.81 21.07 -8.22
CA GLU A 10 12.90 20.67 -7.33
C GLU A 10 12.61 19.24 -6.82
N THR A 11 13.26 18.26 -7.42
CA THR A 11 13.23 16.88 -6.93
C THR A 11 14.25 16.73 -5.81
N ARG A 12 13.78 16.71 -4.55
CA ARG A 12 14.66 16.57 -3.37
C ARG A 12 15.18 15.15 -3.15
N HIS A 13 14.43 14.16 -3.63
CA HIS A 13 14.78 12.74 -3.53
C HIS A 13 14.62 12.12 -4.92
N ALA A 14 15.68 12.23 -5.73
CA ALA A 14 15.69 11.60 -7.03
C ALA A 14 15.80 10.09 -6.86
N LEU A 15 14.88 9.35 -7.48
CA LEU A 15 15.02 7.90 -7.66
C LEU A 15 16.29 7.61 -8.45
N SER A 16 17.05 6.62 -7.99
CA SER A 16 18.11 6.00 -8.79
C SER A 16 17.56 5.43 -10.10
N ASP A 17 18.42 5.15 -11.07
CA ASP A 17 17.97 4.60 -12.36
C ASP A 17 17.25 3.25 -12.18
N ASP A 18 17.72 2.42 -11.25
CA ASP A 18 17.09 1.14 -10.91
C ASP A 18 15.71 1.34 -10.25
N GLU A 19 15.60 2.23 -9.27
CA GLU A 19 14.32 2.56 -8.64
C GLU A 19 13.34 3.19 -9.62
N ARG A 20 13.84 3.98 -10.58
CA ARG A 20 13.04 4.57 -11.65
C ARG A 20 12.49 3.50 -12.58
N GLN A 21 13.31 2.51 -12.94
CA GLN A 21 12.84 1.38 -13.75
C GLN A 21 11.74 0.58 -13.03
N ILE A 22 11.89 0.38 -11.72
CA ILE A 22 10.87 -0.27 -10.87
C ILE A 22 9.59 0.57 -10.83
N GLU A 23 9.71 1.87 -10.57
CA GLU A 23 8.57 2.81 -10.57
C GLU A 23 7.81 2.73 -11.89
N GLN A 24 8.49 2.80 -13.04
CA GLN A 24 7.83 2.74 -14.35
C GLN A 24 7.09 1.40 -14.56
N ALA A 25 7.65 0.28 -14.10
CA ALA A 25 6.98 -1.01 -14.16
C ALA A 25 5.71 -1.03 -13.28
N VAL A 26 5.80 -0.52 -12.05
CA VAL A 26 4.67 -0.43 -11.12
C VAL A 26 3.57 0.48 -11.70
N LEU A 27 3.93 1.64 -12.23
CA LEU A 27 2.98 2.58 -12.84
C LEU A 27 2.29 1.97 -14.07
N ALA A 28 3.03 1.24 -14.91
CA ALA A 28 2.45 0.54 -16.06
C ALA A 28 1.44 -0.53 -15.61
N GLU A 29 1.76 -1.30 -14.58
CA GLU A 29 0.86 -2.32 -14.02
C GLU A 29 -0.40 -1.69 -13.40
N ILE A 30 -0.25 -0.61 -12.63
CA ILE A 30 -1.36 0.17 -12.06
C ILE A 30 -2.27 0.69 -13.18
N HIS A 31 -1.69 1.26 -14.24
CA HIS A 31 -2.45 1.73 -15.40
C HIS A 31 -3.26 0.60 -16.04
N GLN A 32 -2.66 -0.57 -16.25
CA GLN A 32 -3.36 -1.73 -16.82
C GLN A 32 -4.54 -2.17 -15.93
N LEU A 33 -4.30 -2.24 -14.61
CA LEU A 33 -5.30 -2.65 -13.64
C LEU A 33 -6.54 -1.75 -13.65
N PHE A 34 -6.35 -0.43 -13.73
CA PHE A 34 -7.47 0.53 -13.77
C PHE A 34 -8.10 0.69 -15.16
N SER A 35 -7.36 0.37 -16.23
CA SER A 35 -7.89 0.38 -17.60
C SER A 35 -8.81 -0.81 -17.88
N ASN A 36 -8.51 -1.96 -17.27
CA ASN A 36 -9.24 -3.22 -17.47
C ASN A 36 -9.61 -3.87 -16.12
N PRO A 37 -10.46 -3.24 -15.31
CA PRO A 37 -10.77 -3.71 -13.96
C PRO A 37 -11.59 -5.01 -13.99
N THR A 38 -11.19 -5.97 -13.14
CA THR A 38 -12.04 -7.12 -12.81
C THR A 38 -12.89 -6.76 -11.59
N GLY A 39 -14.09 -6.23 -11.84
CA GLY A 39 -15.02 -5.82 -10.78
C GLY A 39 -15.11 -4.30 -10.62
N ASN A 40 -15.61 -3.86 -9.47
CA ASN A 40 -15.77 -2.43 -9.20
C ASN A 40 -14.45 -1.77 -8.78
N GLN A 41 -14.47 -0.43 -8.67
CA GLN A 41 -13.28 0.35 -8.35
C GLN A 41 -12.67 0.01 -6.96
N ARG A 42 -13.49 -0.33 -5.97
CA ARG A 42 -13.02 -0.73 -4.63
C ARG A 42 -12.35 -2.11 -4.69
N GLU A 43 -12.97 -3.08 -5.36
CA GLU A 43 -12.41 -4.42 -5.53
C GLU A 43 -11.08 -4.39 -6.28
N THR A 44 -11.01 -3.58 -7.34
CA THR A 44 -9.79 -3.36 -8.13
C THR A 44 -8.69 -2.74 -7.28
N TYR A 45 -9.02 -1.72 -6.48
CA TYR A 45 -8.06 -1.07 -5.57
C TYR A 45 -7.58 -2.02 -4.47
N ASP A 46 -8.48 -2.79 -3.86
CA ASP A 46 -8.12 -3.78 -2.83
C ASP A 46 -7.18 -4.85 -3.41
N ALA A 47 -7.45 -5.33 -4.62
CA ALA A 47 -6.59 -6.29 -5.32
C ALA A 47 -5.20 -5.70 -5.61
N MET A 48 -5.11 -4.41 -5.95
CA MET A 48 -3.85 -3.70 -6.13
C MET A 48 -3.03 -3.67 -4.84
N ILE A 49 -3.62 -3.20 -3.75
CA ILE A 49 -2.93 -3.02 -2.46
C ILE A 49 -2.56 -4.36 -1.84
N ALA A 50 -3.41 -5.38 -1.99
CA ALA A 50 -3.16 -6.73 -1.48
C ALA A 50 -1.95 -7.44 -2.12
N LYS A 51 -1.34 -6.86 -3.17
CA LYS A 51 -0.08 -7.35 -3.75
C LYS A 51 1.12 -7.12 -2.84
N THR A 52 1.04 -6.23 -1.86
CA THR A 52 2.10 -6.12 -0.85
C THR A 52 2.17 -7.42 -0.04
N PRO A 53 3.33 -8.10 0.00
CA PRO A 53 3.45 -9.35 0.72
C PRO A 53 3.28 -9.15 2.22
N ILE A 54 2.78 -10.20 2.89
CA ILE A 54 2.84 -10.27 4.35
C ILE A 54 4.30 -10.53 4.75
N ALA A 55 4.81 -9.76 5.71
CA ALA A 55 6.15 -9.95 6.25
C ALA A 55 6.30 -11.32 6.93
N ASP A 56 7.51 -11.88 6.89
CA ASP A 56 7.81 -13.16 7.51
C ASP A 56 7.55 -13.13 9.02
N GLY A 57 7.04 -14.25 9.56
CA GLY A 57 6.77 -14.39 11.00
C GLY A 57 5.62 -13.54 11.52
N VAL A 58 4.73 -13.02 10.65
CA VAL A 58 3.53 -12.28 11.03
C VAL A 58 2.28 -13.16 10.96
N THR A 59 1.46 -13.10 12.01
CA THR A 59 0.13 -13.72 12.06
C THR A 59 -0.96 -12.67 11.89
N LEU A 60 -2.08 -13.07 11.27
CA LEU A 60 -3.21 -12.19 10.96
C LEU A 60 -4.48 -12.75 11.61
N GLU A 61 -5.13 -11.95 12.45
CA GLU A 61 -6.40 -12.30 13.09
C GLU A 61 -7.45 -11.23 12.76
N ALA A 62 -8.57 -11.63 12.17
CA ALA A 62 -9.67 -10.71 11.90
C ALA A 62 -10.40 -10.36 13.20
N ILE A 63 -10.81 -9.09 13.34
CA ILE A 63 -11.68 -8.64 14.42
C ILE A 63 -12.98 -8.11 13.86
N ASP A 64 -14.07 -8.45 14.52
CA ASP A 64 -15.39 -7.90 14.27
C ASP A 64 -16.18 -7.94 15.58
N ARG A 65 -15.92 -6.96 16.44
CA ARG A 65 -16.51 -6.84 17.79
C ARG A 65 -16.64 -5.39 18.20
N ASP A 66 -17.63 -5.09 19.03
CA ASP A 66 -17.84 -3.77 19.65
C ASP A 66 -17.86 -2.60 18.66
N GLY A 67 -18.36 -2.85 17.44
CA GLY A 67 -18.42 -1.85 16.37
C GLY A 67 -17.10 -1.60 15.63
N VAL A 68 -16.05 -2.37 15.93
CA VAL A 68 -14.75 -2.31 15.25
C VAL A 68 -14.57 -3.56 14.37
N SER A 69 -14.46 -3.33 13.07
CA SER A 69 -14.06 -4.34 12.09
C SER A 69 -12.64 -4.05 11.59
N GLY A 70 -11.74 -5.03 11.66
CA GLY A 70 -10.34 -4.81 11.34
C GLY A 70 -9.49 -6.07 11.44
N TRP A 71 -8.18 -5.88 11.64
CA TRP A 71 -7.21 -6.97 11.74
C TRP A 71 -6.17 -6.68 12.80
N TRP A 72 -5.87 -7.68 13.62
CA TRP A 72 -4.60 -7.76 14.30
C TRP A 72 -3.55 -8.29 13.34
N VAL A 73 -2.44 -7.57 13.24
CA VAL A 73 -1.24 -7.92 12.47
C VAL A 73 -0.12 -8.07 13.48
N ARG A 74 0.27 -9.32 13.79
CA ARG A 74 1.14 -9.63 14.93
C ARG A 74 2.43 -10.34 14.50
N PRO A 75 3.58 -9.65 14.52
CA PRO A 75 4.88 -10.29 14.48
C PRO A 75 5.08 -11.26 15.64
N THR A 76 5.87 -12.31 15.43
CA THR A 76 6.23 -13.29 16.47
C THR A 76 6.98 -12.65 17.63
N SER A 77 7.74 -11.58 17.37
CA SER A 77 8.53 -10.81 18.34
C SER A 77 7.76 -9.66 19.01
N ALA A 78 6.46 -9.52 18.76
CA ALA A 78 5.68 -8.38 19.24
C ALA A 78 5.69 -8.27 20.79
N ALA A 79 6.02 -7.09 21.30
CA ALA A 79 5.92 -6.79 22.73
C ALA A 79 4.44 -6.75 23.16
N ALA A 80 4.10 -7.42 24.27
CA ALA A 80 2.72 -7.57 24.72
C ALA A 80 2.06 -6.25 25.20
N ASP A 81 2.86 -5.23 25.50
CA ASP A 81 2.44 -3.96 26.07
C ASP A 81 2.47 -2.79 25.07
N ARG A 82 2.70 -3.06 23.77
CA ARG A 82 2.78 -2.03 22.72
C ARG A 82 1.91 -2.37 21.53
N ALA A 83 1.31 -1.35 20.93
CA ALA A 83 0.51 -1.48 19.72
C ALA A 83 0.62 -0.24 18.83
N ILE A 84 0.41 -0.44 17.53
CA ILE A 84 0.22 0.63 16.54
C ILE A 84 -1.22 0.51 16.03
N LEU A 85 -1.97 1.60 16.11
CA LEU A 85 -3.25 1.72 15.38
C LEU A 85 -2.95 2.21 13.96
N PHE A 86 -2.98 1.30 12.99
CA PHE A 86 -2.79 1.63 11.59
C PHE A 86 -4.14 1.91 10.91
N LEU A 87 -4.32 3.11 10.39
CA LEU A 87 -5.49 3.50 9.58
C LEU A 87 -5.09 3.53 8.12
N HIS A 88 -5.78 2.76 7.28
CA HIS A 88 -5.43 2.66 5.87
C HIS A 88 -5.77 3.93 5.08
N GLY A 89 -5.08 4.11 3.95
CA GLY A 89 -5.33 5.18 3.00
C GLY A 89 -6.53 4.92 2.09
N GLY A 90 -6.50 5.47 0.87
CA GLY A 90 -7.58 5.31 -0.11
C GLY A 90 -8.60 6.45 -0.13
N ALA A 91 -8.21 7.63 0.37
CA ALA A 91 -8.99 8.87 0.29
C ALA A 91 -10.44 8.72 0.79
N PHE A 92 -10.64 7.93 1.86
CA PHE A 92 -11.95 7.61 2.46
C PHE A 92 -12.93 6.84 1.55
N MET A 93 -12.56 6.54 0.31
CA MET A 93 -13.44 5.93 -0.69
C MET A 93 -12.95 4.58 -1.19
N LEU A 94 -11.69 4.23 -0.96
CA LEU A 94 -11.07 3.01 -1.48
C LEU A 94 -10.27 2.33 -0.36
N GLY A 95 -9.91 1.07 -0.59
CA GLY A 95 -9.16 0.29 0.37
C GLY A 95 -10.03 -0.38 1.41
N SER A 96 -9.45 -1.40 2.04
CA SER A 96 -9.96 -2.06 3.24
C SER A 96 -8.82 -2.45 4.17
N ALA A 97 -9.14 -2.62 5.45
CA ALA A 97 -8.18 -3.16 6.42
C ALA A 97 -7.60 -4.51 5.97
N LYS A 98 -8.39 -5.33 5.25
CA LYS A 98 -7.95 -6.63 4.71
C LYS A 98 -6.89 -6.47 3.62
N ALA A 99 -7.06 -5.53 2.70
CA ALA A 99 -6.11 -5.30 1.62
C ALA A 99 -4.77 -4.76 2.14
N TYR A 100 -4.80 -3.91 3.17
CA TYR A 100 -3.61 -3.27 3.74
C TYR A 100 -2.79 -4.15 4.70
N ARG A 101 -3.16 -5.41 4.96
CA ARG A 101 -2.44 -6.31 5.89
C ARG A 101 -0.97 -6.49 5.52
N GLY A 102 -0.67 -6.58 4.23
CA GLY A 102 0.71 -6.66 3.74
C GLY A 102 1.52 -5.44 4.16
N LEU A 103 1.06 -4.25 3.78
CA LEU A 103 1.75 -3.01 4.16
C LEU A 103 1.85 -2.82 5.68
N ALA A 104 0.75 -3.07 6.41
CA ALA A 104 0.74 -2.98 7.87
C ALA A 104 1.74 -3.96 8.52
N SER A 105 1.93 -5.14 7.93
CA SER A 105 2.92 -6.12 8.42
C SER A 105 4.36 -5.64 8.25
N GLN A 106 4.67 -4.91 7.16
CA GLN A 106 6.00 -4.34 6.95
C GLN A 106 6.34 -3.24 7.96
N VAL A 107 5.33 -2.55 8.50
CA VAL A 107 5.49 -1.52 9.54
C VAL A 107 5.62 -2.14 10.93
N ALA A 108 5.02 -3.32 11.13
CA ALA A 108 4.97 -3.96 12.43
C ALA A 108 6.26 -4.70 12.81
N VAL A 109 7.05 -5.11 11.83
CA VAL A 109 8.31 -5.89 12.00
C VAL A 109 9.54 -5.02 12.21
#